data_AF-A0A1H6L5T0-F1
#
_entry.id   AF-A0A1H6L5T0-F1
#
_cell.length_a   1.000
_cell.length_b   1.000
_cell.length_c   1.000
_cell.angle_alpha   90.00
_cell.angle_beta   90.00
_cell.angle_gamma   90.00
#
_symmetry.space_group_name_H-M   'P 1'
#
loop_
_entity.id
_entity.type
_entity.pdbx_description
1 polymer ?
#
loop_
_entity_poly.entity_id
_entity_poly.type
_entity_poly.pdbx_seq_one_letter_code
_entity_poly.pdbx_strand_id
1 'polypeptide(L)'
;MVEILKEYVSKRVDLLKIQFTEKSSLSAGFVSFLCILLIAFSFFIILLNFGIAFLIGESLGTISYGFLIVSGFYFLIVLIVIVLKKKIVNAIANMVIEFLKH
;
A
#
# COMPACT_ATOMS: atom_id res chain seq x y z
N MET A 1 36.35 5.82 -29.12
CA MET A 1 36.19 5.38 -27.70
C MET A 1 34.84 5.77 -27.09
N VAL A 2 34.29 6.97 -27.36
CA VAL A 2 32.94 7.38 -26.90
C VAL A 2 31.81 6.60 -27.61
N GLU A 3 32.04 6.14 -28.83
CA GLU A 3 31.07 5.40 -29.64
C GLU A 3 30.71 4.02 -29.07
N ILE A 4 31.69 3.33 -28.49
CA ILE A 4 31.54 2.00 -27.86
C ILE A 4 30.71 2.10 -26.57
N LEU A 5 30.88 3.20 -25.82
CA LEU A 5 30.06 3.49 -24.63
C LEU A 5 28.59 3.76 -25.01
N LYS A 6 28.36 4.45 -26.13
CA LYS A 6 27.00 4.73 -26.62
C LYS A 6 26.29 3.45 -27.07
N GLU A 7 27.02 2.52 -27.70
CA GLU A 7 26.50 1.23 -28.14
C GLU A 7 26.23 0.25 -26.98
N TYR A 8 27.03 0.32 -25.90
CA TYR A 8 26.78 -0.45 -24.68
C TYR A 8 25.60 0.10 -23.88
N VAL A 9 25.42 1.42 -23.84
CA VAL A 9 24.28 2.07 -23.20
C VAL A 9 23.01 1.81 -24.01
N SER A 10 23.04 1.88 -25.34
CA SER A 10 21.88 1.53 -26.18
C SER A 10 21.52 0.05 -26.06
N LYS A 11 22.48 -0.88 -26.02
CA LYS A 11 22.20 -2.31 -25.74
C LYS A 11 21.59 -2.55 -24.37
N ARG A 12 21.99 -1.81 -23.33
CA ARG A 12 21.35 -1.88 -22.00
C ARG A 12 19.93 -1.31 -22.01
N VAL A 13 19.69 -0.25 -22.77
CA VAL A 13 18.35 0.32 -22.97
C VAL A 13 17.46 -0.62 -23.77
N ASP A 14 17.99 -1.33 -24.76
CA ASP A 14 17.28 -2.40 -25.48
C ASP A 14 17.02 -3.62 -24.59
N LEU A 15 17.97 -4.01 -23.73
CA LEU A 15 17.75 -5.08 -22.74
C LEU A 15 16.73 -4.69 -21.66
N LEU A 16 16.57 -3.40 -21.37
CA LEU A 16 15.48 -2.90 -20.54
C LEU A 16 14.16 -2.90 -21.32
N LYS A 17 14.12 -2.40 -22.57
CA LYS A 17 12.93 -2.41 -23.42
C LYS A 17 12.42 -3.83 -23.72
N ILE A 18 13.30 -4.79 -23.96
CA ILE A 18 12.93 -6.19 -24.20
C ILE A 18 12.40 -6.80 -22.89
N GLN A 19 12.99 -6.49 -21.72
CA GLN A 19 12.39 -6.88 -20.43
C GLN A 19 11.05 -6.19 -20.13
N PHE A 20 10.84 -4.95 -20.56
CA PHE A 20 9.55 -4.26 -20.44
C PHE A 20 8.50 -4.79 -21.44
N THR A 21 8.94 -5.28 -22.60
CA THR A 21 8.05 -5.78 -23.67
C THR A 21 7.71 -7.26 -23.49
N GLU A 22 8.64 -8.10 -23.01
CA GLU A 22 8.34 -9.49 -22.60
C GLU A 22 7.58 -9.54 -21.26
N LYS A 23 7.87 -8.65 -20.29
CA LYS A 23 6.97 -8.32 -19.18
C LYS A 23 5.82 -7.39 -19.62
N SER A 24 5.23 -7.63 -20.77
CA SER A 24 3.86 -7.21 -21.04
C SER A 24 2.97 -8.43 -21.29
N SER A 25 3.51 -9.48 -21.91
CA SER A 25 2.76 -10.73 -22.13
C SER A 25 2.77 -11.66 -20.89
N LEU A 26 3.90 -11.78 -20.19
CA LEU A 26 3.95 -12.46 -18.87
C LEU A 26 3.51 -11.55 -17.70
N SER A 27 3.53 -10.24 -17.92
CA SER A 27 3.14 -9.24 -16.94
C SER A 27 1.65 -9.02 -16.86
N ALA A 28 0.89 -9.26 -17.93
CA ALA A 28 -0.57 -9.33 -17.79
C ALA A 28 -0.98 -10.42 -16.79
N GLY A 29 -0.33 -11.60 -16.82
CA GLY A 29 -0.53 -12.67 -15.86
C GLY A 29 0.01 -12.35 -14.46
N PHE A 30 1.21 -11.78 -14.34
CA PHE A 30 1.80 -11.40 -13.04
C PHE A 30 1.05 -10.24 -12.38
N VAL A 31 0.64 -9.22 -13.14
CA VAL A 31 -0.21 -8.12 -12.67
C VAL A 31 -1.59 -8.65 -12.31
N SER A 32 -2.19 -9.53 -13.11
CA SER A 32 -3.48 -10.15 -12.76
C SER A 32 -3.38 -10.98 -11.49
N PHE A 33 -2.33 -11.78 -11.35
CA PHE A 33 -2.05 -12.55 -10.13
C PHE A 33 -1.84 -11.64 -8.92
N LEU A 34 -1.08 -10.55 -9.08
CA LEU A 34 -0.85 -9.57 -8.01
C LEU A 34 -2.13 -8.83 -7.62
N CYS A 35 -2.98 -8.49 -8.59
CA CYS A 35 -4.31 -7.91 -8.34
C CYS A 35 -5.20 -8.89 -7.58
N ILE A 36 -5.28 -10.14 -8.01
CA ILE A 36 -6.07 -11.18 -7.32
C ILE A 36 -5.53 -11.40 -5.90
N LEU A 37 -4.21 -11.46 -5.73
CA LEU A 37 -3.56 -11.59 -4.42
C LEU A 37 -3.87 -10.39 -3.52
N LEU A 38 -3.84 -9.17 -4.06
CA LEU A 38 -4.16 -7.95 -3.31
C LEU A 38 -5.64 -7.93 -2.90
N ILE A 39 -6.55 -8.33 -3.78
CA ILE A 39 -7.98 -8.51 -3.45
C ILE A 39 -8.13 -9.54 -2.35
N ALA A 40 -7.53 -10.73 -2.50
CA ALA A 40 -7.65 -11.82 -1.53
C ALA A 40 -7.08 -11.42 -0.17
N PHE A 41 -5.94 -10.71 -0.16
CA PHE A 41 -5.32 -10.21 1.05
C PHE A 41 -6.18 -9.12 1.72
N SER A 42 -6.80 -8.24 0.93
CA SER A 42 -7.74 -7.25 1.46
C SER A 42 -8.96 -7.92 2.11
N PHE A 43 -9.53 -8.94 1.47
CA PHE A 43 -10.59 -9.75 2.06
C PHE A 43 -10.14 -10.42 3.36
N PHE A 44 -8.93 -10.99 3.39
CA PHE A 44 -8.37 -11.60 4.60
C PHE A 44 -8.28 -10.60 5.76
N ILE A 45 -7.79 -9.37 5.52
CA ILE A 45 -7.70 -8.32 6.54
C ILE A 45 -9.08 -7.92 7.07
N ILE A 46 -10.07 -7.82 6.18
CA ILE A 46 -11.46 -7.49 6.56
C ILE A 46 -12.03 -8.59 7.46
N LEU A 47 -11.88 -9.86 7.06
CA LEU A 47 -12.33 -11.00 7.86
C LEU A 47 -11.59 -11.07 9.20
N LEU A 48 -10.29 -10.78 9.24
CA LEU A 48 -9.50 -10.70 10.47
C LEU A 48 -10.06 -9.62 11.41
N ASN A 49 -10.42 -8.44 10.88
CA ASN A 49 -11.06 -7.38 11.65
C ASN A 49 -12.38 -7.81 12.28
N PHE A 50 -13.23 -8.47 11.49
CA PHE A 50 -14.46 -9.06 12.00
C PHE A 50 -14.15 -10.10 13.08
N GLY A 51 -13.19 -11.00 12.86
CA GLY A 51 -12.78 -12.02 13.82
C GLY A 51 -12.33 -11.43 15.15
N ILE A 52 -11.53 -10.35 15.13
CA ILE A 52 -11.12 -9.62 16.35
C ILE A 52 -12.34 -9.01 17.05
N ALA A 53 -13.26 -8.38 16.30
CA ALA A 53 -14.49 -7.82 16.87
C ALA A 53 -15.37 -8.91 17.51
N PHE A 54 -15.51 -10.07 16.87
CA PHE A 54 -16.22 -11.22 17.42
C PHE A 54 -15.53 -11.81 18.65
N LEU A 55 -14.20 -11.98 18.64
CA LEU A 55 -13.45 -12.50 19.78
C LEU A 55 -13.59 -11.60 21.02
N ILE A 56 -13.46 -10.28 20.82
CA ILE A 56 -13.67 -9.30 21.90
C ILE A 56 -15.13 -9.36 22.35
N GLY A 57 -16.07 -9.38 21.40
CA GLY A 57 -17.50 -9.45 21.69
C GLY A 57 -17.92 -10.70 22.48
N GLU A 58 -17.39 -11.86 22.13
CA GLU A 58 -17.64 -13.13 22.82
C GLU A 58 -17.04 -13.11 24.24
N SER A 59 -15.83 -12.57 24.41
CA SER A 59 -15.20 -12.44 25.73
C SER A 59 -15.95 -11.50 26.68
N LEU A 60 -16.69 -10.52 26.13
CA LEU A 60 -17.57 -9.63 26.89
C LEU A 60 -18.99 -10.21 27.06
N GLY A 61 -19.27 -11.40 26.54
CA GLY A 61 -20.58 -12.06 26.61
C GLY A 61 -21.63 -11.47 25.66
N THR A 62 -21.29 -10.45 24.85
CA THR A 62 -22.19 -9.91 23.83
C THR A 62 -21.40 -9.33 22.67
N ILE A 63 -21.67 -9.84 21.47
CA ILE A 63 -21.01 -9.45 20.21
C ILE A 63 -21.11 -7.92 19.96
N SER A 64 -22.22 -7.31 20.37
CA SER A 64 -22.46 -5.86 20.25
C SER A 64 -21.37 -5.01 20.91
N TYR A 65 -20.87 -5.42 22.08
CA TYR A 65 -19.80 -4.68 22.76
C TYR A 65 -18.47 -4.78 22.03
N GLY A 66 -18.19 -5.92 21.39
CA GLY A 66 -16.98 -6.10 20.57
C GLY A 66 -16.92 -5.10 19.41
N PHE A 67 -18.01 -4.96 18.66
CA PHE A 67 -18.10 -3.96 17.60
C PHE A 67 -18.04 -2.52 18.13
N LEU A 68 -18.66 -2.23 19.28
CA LEU A 68 -18.68 -0.89 19.87
C LEU A 68 -17.27 -0.45 20.32
N ILE A 69 -16.49 -1.36 20.91
CA ILE A 69 -15.11 -1.10 21.32
C ILE A 69 -14.22 -0.87 20.09
N VAL A 70 -14.30 -1.76 19.08
CA VAL A 70 -13.50 -1.64 17.86
C VAL A 70 -13.84 -0.35 17.10
N SER A 71 -15.13 -0.03 16.96
CA SER A 71 -15.59 1.22 16.34
C SER A 71 -15.13 2.45 17.13
N GLY A 72 -15.25 2.43 18.46
CA GLY A 72 -14.77 3.50 19.33
C GLY A 72 -13.26 3.74 19.20
N PHE A 73 -12.47 2.67 19.10
CA PHE A 73 -11.04 2.75 18.85
C PHE A 73 -10.73 3.40 17.49
N TYR A 74 -11.40 2.96 16.42
CA TYR A 74 -11.25 3.58 15.10
C TYR A 74 -11.67 5.06 15.08
N PHE A 75 -12.75 5.41 15.80
CA PHE A 75 -13.19 6.80 15.93
C PHE A 75 -12.13 7.66 16.65
N LEU A 76 -11.50 7.12 17.69
CA LEU A 76 -10.47 7.80 18.46
C LEU A 76 -9.21 8.05 17.61
N ILE A 77 -8.83 7.09 16.76
CA ILE A 77 -7.76 7.28 15.76
C ILE A 77 -8.11 8.42 14.80
N VAL A 78 -9.34 8.45 14.28
CA VAL A 78 -9.78 9.54 13.38
C VAL A 78 -9.70 10.89 14.07
N LEU A 79 -10.13 10.98 15.33
CA LEU A 79 -10.03 12.20 16.12
C LEU A 79 -8.57 12.67 16.25
N ILE A 80 -7.65 11.75 16.58
CA ILE A 80 -6.21 12.04 16.68
C ILE A 80 -5.66 12.54 15.34
N VAL A 81 -6.01 11.90 14.23
CA VAL A 81 -5.58 12.31 12.89
C VAL A 81 -6.08 13.72 12.55
N ILE A 82 -7.32 14.05 12.91
CA ILE A 82 -7.88 15.40 12.68
C ILE A 82 -7.11 16.46 13.47
N VAL A 83 -6.77 16.19 14.73
CA VAL A 83 -5.97 17.11 15.56
C VAL A 83 -4.57 17.28 14.97
N LEU A 84 -3.96 16.18 14.53
CA LEU A 84 -2.63 16.17 13.92
C LEU A 84 -2.62 16.60 12.45
N LYS A 85 -3.77 16.92 11.85
CA LYS A 85 -3.88 17.25 10.42
C LYS A 85 -2.87 18.30 9.97
N LYS A 86 -2.68 19.36 10.77
CA LYS A 86 -1.75 20.44 10.45
C LYS A 86 -0.30 19.95 10.46
N LYS A 87 0.05 19.10 11.42
CA LYS A 87 1.41 18.53 11.54
C LYS A 87 1.70 17.54 10.42
N ILE A 88 0.72 16.68 10.08
CA ILE A 88 0.83 15.71 8.98
C ILE A 88 0.98 16.42 7.63
N VAL A 89 0.12 17.40 7.33
CA VAL A 89 0.19 18.16 6.08
C VAL A 89 1.52 18.90 5.95
N ASN A 90 1.99 19.54 7.03
CA ASN A 90 3.29 20.23 7.00
C ASN A 90 4.47 19.26 6.87
N ALA A 91 4.40 18.08 7.48
CA ALA A 91 5.45 17.05 7.35
C ALA A 91 5.54 16.52 5.92
N ILE A 92 4.40 16.24 5.29
CA ILE A 92 4.34 15.80 3.88
C ILE A 92 4.84 16.91 2.96
N ALA A 93 4.41 18.16 3.18
CA ALA A 93 4.86 19.30 2.38
C ALA A 93 6.38 19.50 2.47
N ASN A 94 6.96 19.44 3.68
CA ASN A 94 8.40 19.54 3.86
C ASN A 94 9.16 18.39 3.18
N MET A 95 8.65 17.15 3.28
CA MET A 95 9.25 15.99 2.62
C MET A 95 9.24 16.14 1.08
N VAL A 96 8.15 16.66 0.51
CA VAL A 96 8.07 16.94 -0.94
C VAL A 96 9.03 18.06 -1.35
N ILE A 97 9.17 19.11 -0.56
CA ILE A 97 10.12 20.22 -0.83
C ILE A 97 11.56 19.72 -0.76
N GLU A 98 11.90 18.87 0.21
CA GLU A 98 13.23 18.29 0.35
C GLU A 98 13.56 17.35 -0.83
N PHE A 99 12.59 16.57 -1.30
CA PHE A 99 12.74 15.70 -2.46
C PHE A 99 12.94 16.46 -3.78
N LEU A 100 12.39 17.67 -3.89
CA LEU A 100 12.55 18.56 -5.07
C LEU A 100 13.85 19.37 -5.07
N LYS A 101 14.52 19.47 -3.91
CA LYS A 101 15.78 20.23 -3.76
C LYS A 101 17.02 19.38 -4.08
N HIS A 102 16.85 18.06 -4.25
CA HIS A 102 17.87 17.09 -4.63
C HIS A 102 17.69 16.66 -6.09
#